data_AF-A0A1C5W7J6-F1
#
_entry.id   AF-A0A1C5W7J6-F1
#
_cell.length_a   1.000
_cell.length_b   1.000
_cell.length_c   1.000
_cell.angle_alpha   90.00
_cell.angle_beta   90.00
_cell.angle_gamma   90.00
#
_symmetry.space_group_name_H-M   'P 1'
#
loop_
_entity.id
_entity.type
_entity.pdbx_description
1 polymer ?
#
loop_
_entity_poly.entity_id
_entity_poly.type
_entity_poly.pdbx_seq_one_letter_code
_entity_poly.pdbx_strand_id
1 'polypeptide(L)'
;MFNLSRPQDFEGHSLSVSDVIALKRNGEISVHYVDSIGFKELPGFLDKQPERHSVLMNLKEKCDAPECNPTVCRKARDEHEL
;
A
#
# COMPACT_ATOMS: atom_id res chain seq x y z
N MET A 1 22.98 3.21 -11.58
CA MET A 1 23.18 3.25 -10.11
C MET A 1 22.64 4.59 -9.63
N PHE A 2 21.66 4.57 -8.74
CA PHE A 2 20.89 5.74 -8.32
C PHE A 2 21.46 6.35 -7.02
N ASN A 3 21.32 7.66 -6.83
CA ASN A 3 21.73 8.38 -5.60
C ASN A 3 23.22 8.29 -5.21
N LEU A 4 24.12 8.26 -6.20
CA LEU A 4 25.58 8.17 -5.96
C LEU A 4 26.22 9.47 -5.44
N SER A 5 25.64 10.63 -5.72
CA SER A 5 26.22 11.93 -5.42
C SER A 5 25.28 12.74 -4.55
N ARG A 6 25.18 12.33 -3.29
CA ARG A 6 24.41 13.05 -2.27
C ARG A 6 25.14 14.34 -1.87
N PRO A 7 24.44 15.48 -1.65
CA PRO A 7 25.04 16.69 -1.10
C PRO A 7 25.76 16.44 0.22
N GLN A 8 26.87 17.15 0.44
CA GLN A 8 27.75 16.95 1.61
C GLN A 8 27.04 17.25 2.94
N ASP A 9 26.07 18.15 2.91
CA ASP A 9 25.27 18.65 4.04
C ASP A 9 23.94 17.92 4.22
N PHE A 10 23.65 16.87 3.42
CA PHE A 10 22.39 16.13 3.52
C PHE A 10 22.46 14.98 4.55
N GLU A 11 22.01 15.25 5.77
CA GLU A 11 21.95 14.28 6.87
C GLU A 11 20.65 13.45 6.93
N GLY A 12 19.72 13.67 6.00
CA GLY A 12 18.43 12.97 5.98
C GLY A 12 18.48 11.52 5.49
N HIS A 13 17.31 10.87 5.46
CA HIS A 13 17.15 9.57 4.82
C HIS A 13 17.36 9.68 3.31
N SER A 14 18.25 8.86 2.74
CA SER A 14 18.36 8.75 1.28
C SER A 14 17.17 8.04 0.71
N LEU A 15 16.81 8.41 -0.52
CA LEU A 15 15.90 7.60 -1.32
C LEU A 15 16.60 6.33 -1.81
N SER A 16 15.83 5.24 -1.82
CA SER A 16 16.22 3.93 -2.29
C SER A 16 15.45 3.54 -3.55
N VAL A 17 15.99 2.60 -4.33
CA VAL A 17 15.23 2.00 -5.44
C VAL A 17 14.02 1.28 -4.84
N SER A 18 12.85 1.52 -5.42
CA SER A 18 11.51 1.07 -4.97
C SER A 18 10.76 1.96 -3.99
N ASP A 19 11.33 3.10 -3.59
CA ASP A 19 10.56 4.09 -2.85
C ASP A 19 9.45 4.70 -3.74
N VAL A 20 8.35 5.11 -3.11
CA VAL A 20 7.35 5.99 -3.72
C VAL A 20 7.40 7.33 -3.02
N ILE A 21 7.60 8.39 -3.79
CA ILE A 21 7.72 9.76 -3.27
C ILE A 21 6.62 10.66 -3.83
N ALA A 22 6.15 11.60 -3.02
CA ALA A 22 5.26 12.68 -3.45
C ALA A 22 6.02 14.01 -3.44
N LEU A 23 6.02 14.72 -4.57
CA LEU A 23 6.66 16.01 -4.72
C LEU A 23 5.59 17.10 -4.81
N LYS A 24 5.65 18.08 -3.91
CA LYS A 24 4.77 19.25 -3.94
C LYS A 24 5.51 20.46 -4.50
N ARG A 25 5.11 20.96 -5.67
CA ARG A 25 5.70 22.15 -6.31
C ARG A 25 4.60 23.07 -6.81
N ASN A 26 4.68 24.36 -6.52
CA ASN A 26 3.69 25.37 -6.93
C ASN A 26 2.23 25.00 -6.62
N GLY A 27 2.00 24.24 -5.53
CA GLY A 27 0.66 23.78 -5.14
C GLY A 27 0.22 22.46 -5.79
N GLU A 28 0.91 21.98 -6.82
CA GLU A 28 0.67 20.70 -7.48
C GLU A 28 1.43 19.56 -6.78
N ILE A 29 0.81 18.38 -6.67
CA ILE A 29 1.43 17.17 -6.12
C ILE A 29 1.56 16.14 -7.23
N SER A 30 2.78 15.66 -7.46
CA SER A 30 3.07 14.54 -8.37
C SER A 30 3.74 13.40 -7.61
N VAL A 31 3.38 12.17 -7.96
CA VAL A 31 3.88 10.96 -7.28
C VAL A 31 4.79 10.18 -8.22
N HIS A 32 5.93 9.72 -7.70
CA HIS A 32 6.94 9.04 -8.49
C HIS A 32 7.43 7.77 -7.80
N TYR A 33 7.59 6.70 -8.56
CA TYR A 33 8.36 5.52 -8.20
C TYR A 33 9.85 5.75 -8.48
N VAL A 34 10.71 5.36 -7.55
CA VAL A 34 12.16 5.45 -7.70
C VAL A 34 12.70 4.17 -8.35
N ASP A 35 13.13 4.25 -9.59
CA ASP A 35 13.78 3.17 -10.33
C ASP A 35 15.32 3.34 -10.32
N SER A 36 16.02 2.27 -10.67
CA SER A 36 17.47 2.16 -10.84
C SER A 36 18.12 3.23 -11.74
N ILE A 37 17.33 3.87 -12.60
CA ILE A 37 17.74 4.93 -13.54
C ILE A 37 17.21 6.33 -13.17
N GLY A 38 16.20 6.45 -12.30
CA GLY A 38 15.59 7.76 -11.99
C GLY A 38 14.16 7.66 -11.46
N PHE A 39 13.36 8.69 -11.72
CA PHE A 39 11.99 8.83 -11.19
C PHE A 39 10.96 8.56 -12.28
N LYS A 40 10.04 7.62 -12.02
CA LYS A 40 8.93 7.29 -12.90
C LYS A 40 7.62 7.81 -12.30
N GLU A 41 6.95 8.73 -12.98
CA GLU A 41 5.66 9.25 -12.53
C GLU A 41 4.60 8.15 -12.46
N LEU A 42 3.77 8.20 -11.40
CA LEU A 42 2.64 7.32 -11.14
C LEU A 42 1.33 8.13 -11.26
N PRO A 43 0.77 8.29 -12.48
CA PRO A 43 -0.46 9.04 -12.67
C PRO A 43 -1.61 8.36 -11.94
N GLY A 44 -2.49 9.16 -11.34
CA GLY A 44 -3.66 8.68 -10.61
C GLY A 44 -3.33 7.91 -9.32
N PHE A 45 -2.09 7.96 -8.83
CA PHE A 45 -1.71 7.28 -7.59
C PHE A 45 -2.53 7.74 -6.38
N LEU A 46 -2.92 9.02 -6.36
CA LEU A 46 -3.76 9.60 -5.31
C LEU A 46 -5.26 9.51 -5.62
N ASP A 47 -5.64 8.94 -6.76
CA ASP A 47 -7.04 8.81 -7.12
C ASP A 47 -7.72 7.84 -6.17
N LYS A 48 -8.81 8.28 -5.55
CA LYS A 48 -9.64 7.43 -4.71
C LYS A 48 -10.41 6.47 -5.60
N GLN A 49 -9.87 5.28 -5.78
CA GLN A 49 -10.67 4.15 -6.24
C GLN A 49 -11.63 3.73 -5.11
N PRO A 50 -12.81 3.14 -5.44
CA PRO A 50 -13.61 2.47 -4.43
C PRO A 50 -12.71 1.47 -3.70
N GLU A 51 -12.69 1.52 -2.37
CA GLU A 51 -11.96 0.50 -1.62
C GLU A 51 -12.50 -0.87 -2.04
N ARG A 52 -11.62 -1.71 -2.58
CA ARG A 52 -11.97 -3.11 -2.78
C ARG A 52 -12.23 -3.68 -1.40
N HIS A 53 -13.36 -4.36 -1.21
CA HIS A 53 -13.60 -5.10 0.02
C HIS A 53 -12.36 -5.94 0.32
N SER A 54 -11.80 -5.76 1.52
CA SER A 54 -10.67 -6.56 1.93
C SER A 54 -11.05 -8.04 1.92
N VAL A 55 -10.08 -8.93 1.78
CA VAL A 55 -10.35 -10.38 1.88
C VAL A 55 -11.05 -10.70 3.20
N LEU A 56 -10.70 -9.98 4.27
CA LEU A 56 -11.35 -10.09 5.59
C LEU A 56 -12.80 -9.61 5.58
N MET A 57 -13.11 -8.48 4.93
CA MET A 57 -14.48 -7.98 4.77
C MET A 57 -15.33 -9.00 4.01
N ASN A 58 -14.84 -9.48 2.87
CA ASN A 58 -15.53 -10.52 2.08
C ASN A 58 -15.74 -11.81 2.86
N LEU A 59 -14.75 -12.23 3.65
CA LEU A 59 -14.84 -13.45 4.46
C LEU A 59 -15.85 -13.28 5.59
N LYS A 60 -15.87 -12.11 6.24
CA LYS A 60 -16.86 -11.77 7.27
C LYS A 60 -18.28 -11.77 6.70
N GLU A 61 -18.51 -11.13 5.54
CA GLU A 61 -19.81 -11.14 4.86
C GLU A 61 -20.27 -12.56 4.52
N LYS A 62 -19.36 -13.43 4.05
CA LYS A 62 -19.67 -14.85 3.81
C LYS A 62 -20.02 -15.61 5.09
N CYS A 63 -19.40 -15.27 6.22
CA CYS A 63 -19.68 -15.89 7.51
C CYS A 63 -21.01 -15.42 8.11
N ASP A 64 -21.36 -14.15 7.93
CA ASP A 64 -22.59 -13.52 8.44
C ASP A 64 -23.82 -13.83 7.55
N ALA A 65 -23.62 -14.39 6.35
CA ALA A 65 -24.69 -14.77 5.43
C ALA A 65 -25.60 -15.87 6.03
N PRO A 66 -26.94 -15.77 5.84
CA PRO A 66 -27.91 -16.71 6.42
C PRO A 66 -27.78 -18.14 5.88
N GLU A 67 -27.15 -18.30 4.73
CA GLU A 67 -26.84 -19.59 4.09
C GLU A 67 -25.50 -20.21 4.56
N CYS A 68 -24.73 -19.50 5.40
CA CYS A 68 -23.49 -20.00 5.96
C CYS A 68 -23.77 -21.22 6.86
N ASN A 69 -23.14 -22.37 6.56
CA ASN A 69 -23.23 -23.54 7.42
C ASN A 69 -22.36 -23.35 8.67
N PRO A 70 -22.96 -23.12 9.86
CA PRO A 70 -22.22 -22.78 11.07
C PRO A 70 -21.33 -23.92 11.57
N THR A 71 -21.60 -25.16 11.14
CA THR A 71 -20.83 -26.35 11.54
C THR A 71 -19.42 -26.38 10.93
N VAL A 72 -19.24 -25.73 9.76
CA VAL A 72 -17.96 -25.68 9.03
C VAL A 72 -17.17 -24.42 9.40
N CYS A 73 -17.83 -23.27 9.53
CA CYS A 73 -17.17 -21.99 9.85
C CYS A 73 -16.69 -21.88 11.30
N ARG A 74 -17.31 -22.57 12.27
CA ARG A 74 -16.91 -22.49 13.69
C ARG A 74 -15.54 -23.09 13.99
N LYS A 75 -15.05 -24.07 13.21
CA LYS A 75 -13.75 -24.71 13.47
C LYS A 75 -12.54 -23.76 13.41
N ALA A 76 -12.66 -22.59 12.79
CA ALA A 76 -11.53 -21.67 12.60
C ALA A 76 -11.44 -20.54 13.65
N ARG A 77 -12.46 -20.34 14.50
CA ARG A 77 -12.48 -19.20 15.45
C ARG A 77 -11.86 -19.54 16.81
N ASP A 78 -11.86 -20.81 17.20
CA ASP A 78 -11.37 -21.26 18.51
C ASP A 78 -9.84 -21.52 18.54
N GLU A 79 -9.15 -21.49 17.40
CA GLU A 79 -7.70 -21.78 17.32
C GLU A 79 -6.80 -20.52 17.36
N HIS A 80 -7.37 -19.32 17.53
CA HIS A 80 -6.61 -18.05 17.54
C HIS A 80 -6.83 -17.18 18.78
N GLU A 81 -7.35 -17.75 19.87
CA GLU A 81 -7.26 -17.14 21.20
C GLU A 81 -6.37 -18.00 22.11
N LEU A 82 -5.05 -17.80 21.99
CA LEU A 82 -4.05 -18.15 23.00
C LEU A 82 -2.81 -17.28 22.87
#